data_AF-A0A1G1TB05-F1
#
_entry.id   AF-A0A1G1TB05-F1
#
_cell.length_a   1.000
_cell.length_b   1.000
_cell.length_c   1.000
_cell.angle_alpha   90.00
_cell.angle_beta   90.00
_cell.angle_gamma   90.00
#
_symmetry.space_group_name_H-M   'P 1'
#
loop_
_entity.id
_entity.type
_entity.pdbx_description
1 polymer ?
#
loop_
_entity_poly.entity_id
_entity_poly.type
_entity_poly.pdbx_seq_one_letter_code
_entity_poly.pdbx_strand_id
1 'polypeptide(L)'
;MNSAGRSARYAFWDSALYAAFYNESATGWLRAAELATDLPFESVADTQSAWLELRQAFADYLHAFPTNIYLTDELTQLTACFARLVAPAPAAELDSLARVLVAVGFTVATYQQLSGITRPLVFAGLLPPEASRHEASAALQLAVPQSLLGIFSSVRFGRLPDDNGIVLDYLILNSAPRLLLHRLQEGLANQTTARANVLLASATSWLPASPAYHVAVPPSYVLLPRQQQQVQLRLRCLPLQAPGQVSAGQDTPPALTFSGAGRNQLPNLRAMVRQLAIRPAPDRFSLLEKATEARRTPAPGRRLRKCALVVNSYEQVLEVLRELRRANSPLSKQTRGVVRHWPEEAELRQLCVLRGQVEALGHEEDVLVVVFPLPALGRGINIVFHPTDPQDADSGTAALGSVYFLTRPHPVLNDLTLMLSRVAEQTQQFDALRFEGQPLADVATAYAQHRRDLFQDTMQLLSQPMQASRLPAAYRKAFAANLLIPVLQTIGRAIRGSRPADIYFVDAAWAPNSAKGQPDTAGSSVLVTMRELLREYMQTPDPLARQILHALYAPFAEAFEHLDGLLCGPPETDAGDSDNSTYFFLEDQGDLD
;
A
#
# COMPACT_ATOMS: atom_id res chain seq x y z
N MET A 1 -22.60 21.76 11.90
CA MET A 1 -23.39 20.66 12.50
C MET A 1 -22.54 20.04 13.59
N ASN A 2 -23.05 19.89 14.83
CA ASN A 2 -22.26 19.26 15.91
C ASN A 2 -22.06 17.74 15.63
N SER A 3 -21.20 17.08 16.42
CA SER A 3 -20.96 15.63 16.31
C SER A 3 -22.20 14.79 16.61
N ALA A 4 -22.91 15.12 17.69
CA ALA A 4 -24.06 14.38 18.19
C ALA A 4 -25.17 14.26 17.13
N GLY A 5 -25.46 15.34 16.41
CA GLY A 5 -26.42 15.37 15.30
C GLY A 5 -26.06 14.47 14.13
N ARG A 6 -24.77 14.19 13.89
CA ARG A 6 -24.37 13.22 12.86
C ARG A 6 -24.50 11.79 13.33
N SER A 7 -24.01 11.49 14.52
CA SER A 7 -24.16 10.18 15.16
C SER A 7 -25.64 9.79 15.25
N ALA A 8 -26.50 10.75 15.63
CA ALA A 8 -27.94 10.56 15.69
C ALA A 8 -28.56 10.25 14.32
N ARG A 9 -28.21 11.01 13.27
CA ARG A 9 -28.70 10.77 11.90
C ARG A 9 -28.22 9.42 11.34
N TYR A 10 -26.96 9.06 11.60
CA TYR A 10 -26.41 7.75 11.22
C TYR A 10 -27.18 6.63 11.91
N ALA A 11 -27.31 6.67 13.23
CA ALA A 11 -28.01 5.65 14.01
C ALA A 11 -29.49 5.53 13.60
N PHE A 12 -30.15 6.66 13.30
CA PHE A 12 -31.51 6.70 12.80
C PHE A 12 -31.66 5.99 11.46
N TRP A 13 -30.80 6.31 10.48
CA TRP A 13 -30.82 5.70 9.15
C TRP A 13 -30.49 4.20 9.20
N ASP A 14 -29.40 3.86 9.88
CA ASP A 14 -28.86 2.51 9.95
C ASP A 14 -29.84 1.53 10.62
N SER A 15 -30.44 1.96 11.74
CA SER A 15 -31.44 1.14 12.45
C SER A 15 -32.71 0.90 11.63
N ALA A 16 -33.20 1.90 10.89
CA ALA A 16 -34.37 1.74 10.02
C ALA A 16 -34.08 0.78 8.85
N LEU A 17 -32.90 0.90 8.25
CA LEU A 17 -32.46 0.03 7.15
C LEU A 17 -32.36 -1.43 7.60
N TYR A 18 -31.68 -1.70 8.72
CA TYR A 18 -31.53 -3.06 9.23
C TYR A 18 -32.83 -3.67 9.73
N ALA A 19 -33.68 -2.88 10.40
CA ALA A 19 -35.01 -3.34 10.83
C ALA A 19 -35.88 -3.76 9.63
N ALA A 20 -35.82 -3.01 8.52
CA ALA A 20 -36.50 -3.38 7.28
C ALA A 20 -35.87 -4.63 6.62
N PHE A 21 -34.55 -4.68 6.51
CA PHE A 21 -33.82 -5.77 5.86
C PHE A 21 -34.00 -7.14 6.54
N TYR A 22 -33.91 -7.17 7.87
CA TYR A 22 -34.11 -8.40 8.65
C TYR A 22 -35.58 -8.70 8.97
N ASN A 23 -36.51 -7.85 8.49
CA ASN A 23 -37.94 -7.94 8.76
C ASN A 23 -38.23 -8.03 10.27
N GLU A 24 -37.57 -7.19 11.07
CA GLU A 24 -37.77 -7.15 12.51
C GLU A 24 -39.15 -6.59 12.84
N SER A 25 -39.88 -7.23 13.75
CA SER A 25 -41.20 -6.78 14.24
C SER A 25 -41.11 -5.56 15.18
N ALA A 26 -40.07 -4.73 15.03
CA ALA A 26 -39.87 -3.53 15.82
C ALA A 26 -41.06 -2.58 15.66
N THR A 27 -41.72 -2.26 16.77
CA THR A 27 -42.83 -1.29 16.83
C THR A 27 -42.32 0.16 16.91
N GLY A 28 -41.01 0.37 16.89
CA GLY A 28 -40.40 1.65 17.17
C GLY A 28 -38.88 1.63 17.33
N TRP A 29 -38.23 2.80 17.30
CA TRP A 29 -36.79 2.93 17.51
C TRP A 29 -36.46 3.11 18.99
N LEU A 30 -35.65 2.20 19.54
CA LEU A 30 -35.31 2.19 20.97
C LEU A 30 -34.57 3.45 21.45
N ARG A 31 -33.77 4.07 20.57
CA ARG A 31 -32.96 5.26 20.89
C ARG A 31 -33.68 6.58 20.58
N ALA A 32 -34.96 6.56 20.22
CA ALA A 32 -35.70 7.78 19.89
C ALA A 32 -35.72 8.79 21.03
N ALA A 33 -35.90 8.34 22.28
CA ALA A 33 -35.91 9.24 23.44
C ALA A 33 -34.52 9.82 23.77
N GLU A 34 -33.47 9.09 23.45
CA GLU A 34 -32.07 9.46 23.71
C GLU A 34 -31.55 10.48 22.67
N LEU A 35 -31.87 10.26 21.38
CA LEU A 35 -31.25 10.97 20.27
C LEU A 35 -32.18 11.99 19.57
N ALA A 36 -33.45 12.10 19.98
CA ALA A 36 -34.40 13.03 19.36
C ALA A 36 -33.92 14.48 19.36
N THR A 37 -33.22 14.92 20.42
CA THR A 37 -32.72 16.31 20.56
C THR A 37 -31.66 16.67 19.52
N ASP A 38 -30.99 15.68 18.94
CA ASP A 38 -29.94 15.85 17.95
C ASP A 38 -30.44 15.63 16.50
N LEU A 39 -31.73 15.32 16.34
CA LEU A 39 -32.40 15.10 15.06
C LEU A 39 -33.26 16.31 14.67
N PRO A 40 -33.58 16.50 13.38
CA PRO A 40 -34.34 17.66 12.90
C PRO A 40 -35.86 17.56 13.18
N PHE A 41 -36.28 16.72 14.12
CA PHE A 41 -37.70 16.47 14.42
C PHE A 41 -38.12 17.19 15.70
N GLU A 42 -39.38 17.66 15.76
CA GLU A 42 -39.85 18.54 16.84
C GLU A 42 -40.05 17.81 18.17
N SER A 43 -40.32 16.51 18.14
CA SER A 43 -40.55 15.70 19.35
C SER A 43 -40.05 14.25 19.21
N VAL A 44 -39.98 13.54 20.34
CA VAL A 44 -39.71 12.09 20.38
C VAL A 44 -40.79 11.31 19.60
N ALA A 45 -42.05 11.75 19.66
CA ALA A 45 -43.14 11.13 18.91
C ALA A 45 -42.98 11.32 17.41
N ASP A 46 -42.57 12.53 16.97
CA ASP A 46 -42.30 12.80 15.55
C ASP A 46 -41.09 12.04 15.04
N THR A 47 -40.05 11.93 15.87
CA THR A 47 -38.86 11.10 15.59
C THR A 47 -39.27 9.65 15.38
N GLN A 48 -40.12 9.11 16.25
CA GLN A 48 -40.63 7.74 16.12
C GLN A 48 -41.45 7.54 14.85
N SER A 49 -42.35 8.48 14.54
CA SER A 49 -43.18 8.40 13.35
C SER A 49 -42.34 8.48 12.07
N ALA A 50 -41.34 9.38 12.04
CA ALA A 50 -40.43 9.51 10.91
C ALA A 50 -39.57 8.25 10.72
N TRP A 51 -39.16 7.61 11.81
CA TRP A 51 -38.39 6.37 11.75
C TRP A 51 -39.22 5.22 11.18
N LEU A 52 -40.48 5.08 11.62
CA LEU A 52 -41.41 4.08 11.10
C LEU A 52 -41.70 4.28 9.61
N GLU A 53 -41.86 5.53 9.18
CA GLU A 53 -42.04 5.90 7.78
C GLU A 53 -40.82 5.52 6.93
N LEU A 54 -39.60 5.84 7.39
CA LEU A 54 -38.36 5.46 6.71
C LEU A 54 -38.20 3.93 6.63
N ARG A 55 -38.50 3.21 7.71
CA ARG A 55 -38.48 1.74 7.73
C ARG A 55 -39.46 1.15 6.71
N GLN A 56 -40.66 1.70 6.62
CA GLN A 56 -41.66 1.25 5.65
C GLN A 56 -41.19 1.51 4.22
N ALA A 57 -40.65 2.70 3.94
CA ALA A 57 -40.10 3.02 2.62
C ALA A 57 -38.96 2.06 2.22
N PHE A 58 -38.11 1.65 3.16
CA PHE A 58 -37.10 0.60 2.93
C PHE A 58 -37.73 -0.78 2.64
N ALA A 59 -38.78 -1.16 3.36
CA ALA A 59 -39.48 -2.42 3.13
C ALA A 59 -40.16 -2.46 1.75
N ASP A 60 -40.80 -1.35 1.36
CA ASP A 60 -41.44 -1.20 0.05
C ASP A 60 -40.40 -1.31 -1.08
N TYR A 61 -39.24 -0.66 -0.92
CA TYR A 61 -38.10 -0.81 -1.82
C TYR A 61 -37.65 -2.27 -1.97
N LEU A 62 -37.44 -2.98 -0.86
CA LEU A 62 -37.00 -4.39 -0.88
C LEU A 62 -38.05 -5.32 -1.52
N HIS A 63 -39.34 -5.04 -1.31
CA HIS A 63 -40.44 -5.80 -1.90
C HIS A 63 -40.53 -5.58 -3.43
N ALA A 64 -40.28 -4.35 -3.89
CA ALA A 64 -40.32 -4.00 -5.32
C ALA A 64 -39.05 -4.43 -6.08
N PHE A 65 -37.90 -4.54 -5.41
CA PHE A 65 -36.59 -4.82 -6.02
C PHE A 65 -36.56 -6.03 -6.98
N PRO A 66 -37.22 -7.18 -6.70
CA PRO A 66 -37.18 -8.34 -7.60
C PRO A 66 -38.00 -8.16 -8.88
N THR A 67 -38.96 -7.23 -8.91
CA THR A 67 -39.98 -7.11 -9.97
C THR A 67 -39.93 -5.79 -10.71
N ASN A 68 -39.28 -4.76 -10.16
CA ASN A 68 -39.14 -3.43 -10.73
C ASN A 68 -37.66 -3.05 -10.83
N ILE A 69 -37.16 -2.86 -12.05
CA ILE A 69 -35.74 -2.54 -12.30
C ILE A 69 -35.46 -1.04 -12.06
N TYR A 70 -36.48 -0.18 -12.16
CA TYR A 70 -36.30 1.27 -12.11
C TYR A 70 -36.45 1.85 -10.70
N LEU A 71 -37.33 1.26 -9.88
CA LEU A 71 -37.58 1.62 -8.47
C LEU A 71 -37.79 3.14 -8.27
N THR A 72 -38.38 3.81 -9.27
CA THR A 72 -38.43 5.27 -9.33
C THR A 72 -39.23 5.86 -8.18
N ASP A 73 -40.40 5.29 -7.88
CA ASP A 73 -41.31 5.79 -6.86
C ASP A 73 -40.75 5.50 -5.46
N GLU A 74 -40.23 4.29 -5.24
CA GLU A 74 -39.63 3.86 -3.99
C GLU A 74 -38.38 4.68 -3.64
N LEU A 75 -37.51 4.92 -4.62
CA LEU A 75 -36.32 5.78 -4.44
C LEU A 75 -36.71 7.23 -4.20
N THR A 76 -37.78 7.73 -4.84
CA THR A 76 -38.27 9.11 -4.59
C THR A 76 -38.77 9.25 -3.16
N GLN A 77 -39.50 8.27 -2.64
CA GLN A 77 -39.96 8.23 -1.25
C GLN A 77 -38.79 8.18 -0.26
N LEU A 78 -37.79 7.34 -0.53
CA LEU A 78 -36.57 7.26 0.29
C LEU A 78 -35.78 8.57 0.27
N THR A 79 -35.63 9.22 -0.90
CA THR A 79 -35.01 10.54 -1.03
C THR A 79 -35.76 11.59 -0.20
N ALA A 80 -37.10 11.57 -0.19
CA ALA A 80 -37.89 12.49 0.63
C ALA A 80 -37.66 12.28 2.14
N CYS A 81 -37.60 11.03 2.59
CA CYS A 81 -37.27 10.70 3.98
C CYS A 81 -35.84 11.16 4.34
N PHE A 82 -34.88 10.92 3.46
CA PHE A 82 -33.49 11.36 3.64
C PHE A 82 -33.38 12.89 3.71
N ALA A 83 -34.09 13.62 2.86
CA ALA A 83 -34.08 15.08 2.86
C ALA A 83 -34.60 15.67 4.18
N ARG A 84 -35.64 15.08 4.77
CA ARG A 84 -36.15 15.46 6.09
C ARG A 84 -35.11 15.24 7.19
N LEU A 85 -34.31 14.17 7.09
CA LEU A 85 -33.26 13.84 8.05
C LEU A 85 -32.04 14.77 7.96
N VAL A 86 -31.72 15.26 6.74
CA VAL A 86 -30.47 16.01 6.46
C VAL A 86 -30.65 17.53 6.39
N ALA A 87 -31.90 18.03 6.39
CA ALA A 87 -32.33 19.44 6.29
C ALA A 87 -31.29 20.52 6.67
N PRO A 88 -31.17 21.64 5.90
CA PRO A 88 -32.20 22.21 5.02
C PRO A 88 -31.93 22.11 3.50
N ALA A 89 -31.24 21.06 3.03
CA ALA A 89 -31.02 20.89 1.58
C ALA A 89 -32.29 20.38 0.85
N PRO A 90 -32.62 20.90 -0.35
CA PRO A 90 -33.78 20.43 -1.12
C PRO A 90 -33.56 19.00 -1.63
N ALA A 91 -34.63 18.19 -1.62
CA ALA A 91 -34.58 16.77 -1.99
C ALA A 91 -33.96 16.50 -3.37
N ALA A 92 -34.15 17.41 -4.32
CA ALA A 92 -33.57 17.31 -5.67
C ALA A 92 -32.02 17.32 -5.66
N GLU A 93 -31.39 18.00 -4.72
CA GLU A 93 -29.93 18.03 -4.58
C GLU A 93 -29.39 16.77 -3.88
N LEU A 94 -30.24 16.07 -3.12
CA LEU A 94 -29.88 14.88 -2.35
C LEU A 94 -30.21 13.56 -3.05
N ASP A 95 -30.98 13.57 -4.15
CA ASP A 95 -31.48 12.36 -4.82
C ASP A 95 -30.37 11.38 -5.19
N SER A 96 -29.29 11.87 -5.82
CA SER A 96 -28.16 11.00 -6.18
C SER A 96 -27.45 10.40 -4.96
N LEU A 97 -27.33 11.16 -3.87
CA LEU A 97 -26.72 10.68 -2.63
C LEU A 97 -27.60 9.65 -1.93
N ALA A 98 -28.91 9.90 -1.85
CA ALA A 98 -29.87 8.98 -1.26
C ALA A 98 -29.87 7.64 -2.01
N ARG A 99 -29.91 7.65 -3.35
CA ARG A 99 -29.84 6.44 -4.17
C ARG A 99 -28.58 5.62 -3.92
N VAL A 100 -27.42 6.28 -3.88
CA VAL A 100 -26.14 5.62 -3.57
C VAL A 100 -26.17 5.05 -2.15
N LEU A 101 -26.66 5.80 -1.16
CA LEU A 101 -26.72 5.36 0.23
C LEU A 101 -27.62 4.13 0.41
N VAL A 102 -28.78 4.10 -0.25
CA VAL A 102 -29.70 2.95 -0.27
C VAL A 102 -29.03 1.72 -0.91
N ALA A 103 -28.48 1.89 -2.12
CA ALA A 103 -27.85 0.80 -2.86
C ALA A 103 -26.65 0.21 -2.11
N VAL A 104 -25.79 1.07 -1.56
CA VAL A 104 -24.64 0.68 -0.74
C VAL A 104 -25.09 0.02 0.55
N GLY A 105 -26.06 0.60 1.26
CA GLY A 105 -26.56 0.09 2.53
C GLY A 105 -27.12 -1.33 2.41
N PHE A 106 -27.98 -1.60 1.43
CA PHE A 106 -28.49 -2.94 1.20
C PHE A 106 -27.45 -3.92 0.65
N THR A 107 -26.48 -3.44 -0.15
CA THR A 107 -25.35 -4.28 -0.57
C THR A 107 -24.52 -4.74 0.64
N VAL A 108 -24.25 -3.84 1.58
CA VAL A 108 -23.54 -4.14 2.83
C VAL A 108 -24.36 -5.08 3.72
N ALA A 109 -25.65 -4.81 3.93
CA ALA A 109 -26.53 -5.68 4.72
C ALA A 109 -26.62 -7.10 4.15
N THR A 110 -26.80 -7.21 2.83
CA THR A 110 -26.77 -8.51 2.12
C THR A 110 -25.44 -9.21 2.29
N TYR A 111 -24.32 -8.50 2.12
CA TYR A 111 -23.00 -9.07 2.34
C TYR A 111 -22.81 -9.57 3.78
N GLN A 112 -23.25 -8.82 4.78
CA GLN A 112 -23.15 -9.23 6.19
C GLN A 112 -23.95 -10.51 6.46
N GLN A 113 -25.18 -10.61 5.95
CA GLN A 113 -25.99 -11.82 6.07
C GLN A 113 -25.34 -13.02 5.37
N LEU A 114 -24.81 -12.83 4.16
CA LEU A 114 -24.12 -13.87 3.40
C LEU A 114 -22.78 -14.28 4.05
N SER A 115 -22.09 -13.35 4.71
CA SER A 115 -20.77 -13.60 5.31
C SER A 115 -20.80 -14.75 6.32
N GLY A 116 -21.90 -14.90 7.08
CA GLY A 116 -22.10 -16.00 8.03
C GLY A 116 -22.18 -17.38 7.37
N ILE A 117 -22.70 -17.47 6.14
CA ILE A 117 -22.83 -18.73 5.40
C ILE A 117 -21.63 -19.02 4.47
N THR A 118 -20.79 -18.03 4.18
CA THR A 118 -19.63 -18.21 3.30
C THR A 118 -18.59 -19.17 3.87
N ARG A 119 -18.34 -19.16 5.18
CA ARG A 119 -17.34 -20.04 5.83
C ARG A 119 -17.66 -21.54 5.62
N PRO A 120 -18.87 -22.03 5.93
CA PRO A 120 -19.26 -23.41 5.61
C PRO A 120 -19.11 -23.77 4.13
N LEU A 121 -19.45 -22.84 3.22
CA LEU A 121 -19.38 -23.08 1.77
C LEU A 121 -17.94 -23.17 1.26
N VAL A 122 -17.02 -22.35 1.81
CA VAL A 122 -15.58 -22.46 1.54
C VAL A 122 -15.04 -23.78 2.08
N PHE A 123 -15.40 -24.17 3.30
CA PHE A 123 -14.98 -25.46 3.87
C PHE A 123 -15.47 -26.66 3.04
N ALA A 124 -16.68 -26.56 2.48
CA ALA A 124 -17.23 -27.55 1.56
C ALA A 124 -16.61 -27.52 0.14
N GLY A 125 -15.69 -26.59 -0.14
CA GLY A 125 -15.06 -26.43 -1.45
C GLY A 125 -15.97 -25.85 -2.53
N LEU A 126 -17.13 -25.30 -2.16
CA LEU A 126 -18.11 -24.71 -3.09
C LEU A 126 -17.79 -23.25 -3.43
N LEU A 127 -17.06 -22.56 -2.55
CA LEU A 127 -16.57 -21.21 -2.76
C LEU A 127 -15.03 -21.18 -2.64
N PRO A 128 -14.36 -20.26 -3.35
CA PRO A 128 -12.92 -20.07 -3.20
C PRO A 128 -12.61 -19.53 -1.79
N PRO A 129 -11.43 -19.85 -1.21
CA PRO A 129 -11.05 -19.41 0.14
C PRO A 129 -11.24 -17.91 0.40
N GLU A 130 -10.96 -17.10 -0.60
CA GLU A 130 -11.07 -15.65 -0.62
C GLU A 130 -12.50 -15.12 -0.39
N ALA A 131 -13.52 -15.95 -0.61
CA ALA A 131 -14.92 -15.59 -0.39
C ALA A 131 -15.32 -15.56 1.09
N SER A 132 -14.52 -16.16 1.99
CA SER A 132 -14.82 -16.17 3.42
C SER A 132 -14.21 -14.98 4.16
N ARG A 133 -14.95 -14.47 5.15
CA ARG A 133 -14.42 -13.48 6.09
C ARG A 133 -13.35 -14.13 6.98
N HIS A 134 -12.11 -13.72 6.79
CA HIS A 134 -10.98 -14.14 7.61
C HIS A 134 -10.95 -13.27 8.87
N GLU A 135 -11.36 -13.84 9.99
CA GLU A 135 -11.07 -13.23 11.29
C GLU A 135 -9.78 -13.84 11.83
N ALA A 136 -9.06 -13.07 12.64
CA ALA A 136 -7.99 -13.62 13.45
C ALA A 136 -8.53 -14.81 14.27
N SER A 137 -7.74 -15.86 14.45
CA SER A 137 -8.13 -16.98 15.33
C SER A 137 -8.45 -16.45 16.73
N ALA A 138 -9.33 -17.13 17.47
CA ALA A 138 -9.66 -16.71 18.85
C ALA A 138 -8.40 -16.55 19.72
N ALA A 139 -7.40 -17.41 19.53
CA ALA A 139 -6.11 -17.30 20.19
C ALA A 139 -5.35 -16.01 19.82
N LEU A 140 -5.37 -15.61 18.54
CA LEU A 140 -4.74 -14.36 18.08
C LEU A 140 -5.53 -13.13 18.53
N GLN A 141 -6.86 -13.20 18.60
CA GLN A 141 -7.70 -12.10 19.12
C GLN A 141 -7.44 -11.84 20.61
N LEU A 142 -7.10 -12.86 21.40
CA LEU A 142 -6.66 -12.70 22.78
C LEU A 142 -5.27 -12.03 22.89
N ALA A 143 -4.46 -12.13 21.84
CA ALA A 143 -3.09 -11.63 21.79
C ALA A 143 -2.99 -10.19 21.28
N VAL A 144 -3.90 -9.83 20.38
CA VAL A 144 -3.87 -8.59 19.63
C VAL A 144 -5.00 -7.69 20.15
N PRO A 145 -4.67 -6.52 20.71
CA PRO A 145 -5.69 -5.59 21.19
C PRO A 145 -6.53 -5.05 20.03
N GLN A 146 -7.70 -4.51 20.39
CA GLN A 146 -8.52 -3.78 19.46
C GLN A 146 -7.78 -2.52 18.95
N SER A 147 -8.12 -2.11 17.73
CA SER A 147 -7.68 -0.84 17.16
C SER A 147 -8.19 0.31 18.03
N LEU A 148 -7.48 1.45 18.05
CA LEU A 148 -7.96 2.68 18.69
C LEU A 148 -9.30 3.17 18.10
N LEU A 149 -9.61 2.79 16.85
CA LEU A 149 -10.92 3.05 16.24
C LEU A 149 -12.04 2.14 16.77
N GLY A 150 -11.72 1.08 17.51
CA GLY A 150 -12.63 -0.02 17.81
C GLY A 150 -12.90 -0.88 16.58
N ILE A 151 -14.15 -1.32 16.41
CA ILE A 151 -14.60 -1.94 15.16
C ILE A 151 -14.92 -0.81 14.18
N PHE A 152 -14.00 -0.58 13.25
CA PHE A 152 -14.17 0.36 12.16
C PHE A 152 -14.75 -0.35 10.95
N SER A 153 -15.90 0.11 10.47
CA SER A 153 -16.47 -0.29 9.19
C SER A 153 -16.56 0.92 8.25
N SER A 154 -16.27 0.70 6.97
CA SER A 154 -16.39 1.74 5.96
C SER A 154 -16.61 1.14 4.59
N VAL A 155 -17.09 1.96 3.66
CA VAL A 155 -17.31 1.58 2.28
C VAL A 155 -16.52 2.51 1.37
N ARG A 156 -15.85 1.92 0.39
CA ARG A 156 -15.26 2.66 -0.73
C ARG A 156 -15.89 2.18 -2.02
N PHE A 157 -16.18 3.10 -2.93
CA PHE A 157 -16.56 2.77 -4.30
C PHE A 157 -15.60 3.40 -5.29
N GLY A 158 -15.36 2.71 -6.40
CA GLY A 158 -14.50 3.17 -7.47
C GLY A 158 -14.96 2.62 -8.81
N ARG A 159 -14.34 3.05 -9.91
CA ARG A 159 -14.57 2.47 -11.23
C ARG A 159 -13.59 1.33 -11.50
N LEU A 160 -14.06 0.29 -12.18
CA LEU A 160 -13.19 -0.74 -12.71
C LEU A 160 -12.19 -0.14 -13.74
N PRO A 161 -10.97 -0.68 -13.87
CA PRO A 161 -9.96 -0.18 -14.81
C PRO A 161 -10.43 -0.12 -16.28
N ASP A 162 -11.37 -0.98 -16.65
CA ASP A 162 -11.92 -1.09 -18.01
C ASP A 162 -13.13 -0.16 -18.23
N ASP A 163 -13.46 0.72 -17.26
CA ASP A 163 -14.63 1.63 -17.23
C ASP A 163 -16.00 0.93 -17.30
N ASN A 164 -16.05 -0.40 -17.29
CA ASN A 164 -17.27 -1.18 -17.51
C ASN A 164 -18.00 -1.63 -16.22
N GLY A 165 -17.74 -0.96 -15.09
CA GLY A 165 -18.45 -1.25 -13.85
C GLY A 165 -17.93 -0.48 -12.64
N ILE A 166 -18.64 -0.62 -11.53
CA ILE A 166 -18.31 -0.04 -10.23
C ILE A 166 -17.78 -1.16 -9.33
N VAL A 167 -16.67 -0.90 -8.63
CA VAL A 167 -16.18 -1.74 -7.54
C VAL A 167 -16.66 -1.14 -6.23
N LEU A 168 -17.21 -1.97 -5.36
CA LEU A 168 -17.56 -1.63 -3.99
C LEU A 168 -16.68 -2.45 -3.04
N ASP A 169 -15.85 -1.78 -2.26
CA ASP A 169 -15.05 -2.38 -1.21
C ASP A 169 -15.72 -2.12 0.14
N TYR A 170 -16.14 -3.17 0.83
CA TYR A 170 -16.55 -3.07 2.23
C TYR A 170 -15.38 -3.42 3.15
N LEU A 171 -14.98 -2.44 3.95
CA LEU A 171 -13.78 -2.50 4.79
C LEU A 171 -14.20 -2.69 6.24
N ILE A 172 -13.57 -3.66 6.92
CA ILE A 172 -13.76 -3.88 8.35
C ILE A 172 -12.40 -4.05 9.01
N LEU A 173 -12.12 -3.21 10.00
CA LEU A 173 -10.91 -3.23 10.81
C LEU A 173 -11.33 -3.35 12.28
N ASN A 174 -10.66 -4.22 13.02
CA ASN A 174 -11.00 -4.46 14.43
C ASN A 174 -9.76 -4.51 15.33
N SER A 175 -8.67 -5.10 14.84
CA SER A 175 -7.48 -5.37 15.65
C SER A 175 -6.28 -4.54 15.21
N ALA A 176 -5.27 -4.43 16.07
CA ALA A 176 -3.98 -3.81 15.78
C ALA A 176 -2.81 -4.82 15.85
N PRO A 177 -2.64 -5.71 14.84
CA PRO A 177 -1.62 -6.78 14.86
C PRO A 177 -0.18 -6.29 15.09
N ARG A 178 0.11 -5.03 14.74
CA ARG A 178 1.41 -4.39 15.00
C ARG A 178 1.82 -4.49 16.46
N LEU A 179 0.88 -4.35 17.40
CA LEU A 179 1.15 -4.40 18.84
C LEU A 179 1.64 -5.76 19.32
N LEU A 180 1.35 -6.84 18.58
CA LEU A 180 1.83 -8.18 18.92
C LEU A 180 3.36 -8.18 19.07
N LEU A 181 4.09 -7.56 18.13
CA LEU A 181 5.56 -7.50 18.15
C LEU A 181 6.12 -6.84 19.42
N HIS A 182 5.39 -5.89 20.00
CA HIS A 182 5.79 -5.16 21.20
C HIS A 182 5.44 -5.93 22.49
N ARG A 183 4.45 -6.83 22.42
CA ARG A 183 3.94 -7.60 23.55
C ARG A 183 4.35 -9.07 23.54
N LEU A 184 5.08 -9.55 22.53
CA LEU A 184 5.55 -10.94 22.46
C LEU A 184 6.27 -11.39 23.75
N GLN A 185 6.99 -10.47 24.39
CA GLN A 185 7.72 -10.70 25.66
C GLN A 185 6.81 -10.78 26.90
N GLU A 186 5.61 -10.19 26.85
CA GLU A 186 4.67 -10.10 27.97
C GLU A 186 3.87 -11.40 28.14
N GLY A 187 3.91 -12.29 27.15
CA GLY A 187 3.15 -13.54 27.10
C GLY A 187 1.76 -13.34 26.51
N LEU A 188 1.20 -14.39 25.90
CA LEU A 188 -0.21 -14.40 25.50
C LEU A 188 -1.06 -14.43 26.78
N ALA A 189 -1.96 -13.47 26.94
CA ALA A 189 -2.65 -13.12 28.19
C ALA A 189 -3.31 -14.29 28.98
N ASN A 190 -3.41 -15.50 28.42
CA ASN A 190 -4.10 -16.64 29.01
C ASN A 190 -3.29 -17.95 29.11
N GLN A 191 -1.96 -17.97 28.91
CA GLN A 191 -1.16 -19.18 29.12
C GLN A 191 0.12 -18.87 29.91
N THR A 192 0.11 -19.27 31.20
CA THR A 192 1.25 -19.58 32.09
C THR A 192 2.52 -18.69 31.99
N THR A 193 2.79 -17.88 33.03
CA THR A 193 4.08 -17.52 33.69
C THR A 193 5.44 -17.43 32.96
N ALA A 194 5.58 -17.82 31.70
CA ALA A 194 6.82 -17.80 30.94
C ALA A 194 6.83 -16.59 29.98
N ARG A 195 7.55 -15.55 30.37
CA ARG A 195 7.92 -14.45 29.46
C ARG A 195 8.76 -15.02 28.32
N ALA A 196 8.39 -14.74 27.07
CA ALA A 196 9.20 -15.15 25.93
C ALA A 196 10.44 -14.26 25.84
N ASN A 197 11.61 -14.86 25.65
CA ASN A 197 12.80 -14.11 25.28
C ASN A 197 12.69 -13.75 23.79
N VAL A 198 12.54 -12.47 23.47
CA VAL A 198 12.33 -11.99 22.11
C VAL A 198 13.60 -11.31 21.62
N LEU A 199 14.17 -11.81 20.51
CA LEU A 199 15.22 -11.14 19.76
C LEU A 199 14.64 -10.65 18.43
N LEU A 200 14.57 -9.32 18.25
CA LEU A 200 14.18 -8.71 16.99
C LEU A 200 15.43 -8.35 16.19
N ALA A 201 15.58 -8.93 15.01
CA ALA A 201 16.65 -8.60 14.06
C ALA A 201 16.03 -7.99 12.80
N SER A 202 16.53 -6.83 12.40
CA SER A 202 16.12 -6.20 11.15
C SER A 202 17.26 -5.36 10.57
N ALA A 203 17.32 -5.34 9.24
CA ALA A 203 18.23 -4.47 8.51
C ALA A 203 17.61 -3.09 8.19
N THR A 204 16.28 -2.95 8.29
CA THR A 204 15.58 -1.76 7.78
C THR A 204 14.40 -1.30 8.65
N SER A 205 14.13 -1.90 9.81
CA SER A 205 12.91 -1.62 10.60
C SER A 205 13.03 -0.45 11.57
N TRP A 206 14.11 0.34 11.52
CA TRP A 206 14.24 1.57 12.31
C TRP A 206 14.22 2.81 11.41
N LEU A 207 13.05 3.05 10.79
CA LEU A 207 12.80 4.13 9.84
C LEU A 207 11.60 4.99 10.29
N PRO A 208 11.77 5.98 11.17
CA PRO A 208 10.66 6.67 11.87
C PRO A 208 9.53 7.17 10.98
N ALA A 209 9.82 7.63 9.75
CA ALA A 209 8.79 8.12 8.84
C ALA A 209 7.93 7.03 8.20
N SER A 210 8.26 5.74 8.33
CA SER A 210 7.51 4.65 7.70
C SER A 210 6.51 4.03 8.67
N PRO A 211 5.21 4.34 8.54
CA PRO A 211 4.19 3.68 9.34
C PRO A 211 4.12 2.18 9.06
N ALA A 212 4.48 1.68 7.87
CA ALA A 212 4.38 0.23 7.61
C ALA A 212 5.51 -0.61 8.21
N TYR A 213 6.71 -0.05 8.34
CA TYR A 213 7.92 -0.84 8.63
C TYR A 213 8.68 -0.42 9.90
N HIS A 214 8.42 0.77 10.44
CA HIS A 214 9.07 1.25 11.65
C HIS A 214 8.64 0.41 12.86
N VAL A 215 9.59 -0.16 13.57
CA VAL A 215 9.38 -0.70 14.91
C VAL A 215 9.82 0.39 15.88
N ALA A 216 8.87 0.96 16.63
CA ALA A 216 9.14 2.06 17.56
C ALA A 216 9.78 1.56 18.87
N VAL A 217 10.82 0.74 18.74
CA VAL A 217 11.69 0.31 19.83
C VAL A 217 13.11 0.60 19.39
N PRO A 218 13.87 1.43 20.13
CA PRO A 218 15.27 1.69 19.83
C PRO A 218 16.09 0.38 19.80
N PRO A 219 16.90 0.14 18.76
CA PRO A 219 17.77 -1.02 18.71
C PRO A 219 18.74 -1.06 19.91
N SER A 220 18.75 -2.17 20.66
CA SER A 220 19.71 -2.36 21.76
C SER A 220 21.14 -2.58 21.25
N TYR A 221 21.28 -3.14 20.04
CA TYR A 221 22.56 -3.43 19.40
C TYR A 221 22.49 -3.10 17.92
N VAL A 222 23.59 -2.56 17.38
CA VAL A 222 23.78 -2.33 15.94
C VAL A 222 24.98 -3.13 15.49
N LEU A 223 24.77 -4.02 14.51
CA LEU A 223 25.84 -4.83 13.94
C LEU A 223 26.57 -4.02 12.87
N LEU A 224 27.81 -3.63 13.17
CA LEU A 224 28.69 -2.95 12.22
C LEU A 224 29.55 -3.95 11.46
N PRO A 225 29.86 -3.68 10.17
CA PRO A 225 30.81 -4.50 9.43
C PRO A 225 32.21 -4.42 10.08
N ARG A 226 32.92 -5.55 10.14
CA ARG A 226 34.28 -5.63 10.72
C ARG A 226 35.28 -4.72 10.01
N GLN A 227 35.09 -4.51 8.71
CA GLN A 227 35.84 -3.54 7.92
C GLN A 227 34.84 -2.60 7.28
N GLN A 228 35.03 -1.29 7.47
CA GLN A 228 34.30 -0.26 6.73
C GLN A 228 34.83 -0.23 5.29
N GLN A 229 34.45 -1.23 4.49
CA GLN A 229 34.66 -1.18 3.06
C GLN A 229 33.58 -0.28 2.46
N GLN A 230 34.01 0.73 1.71
CA GLN A 230 33.10 1.61 1.00
C GLN A 230 32.32 0.79 -0.04
N VAL A 231 31.01 0.70 0.15
CA VAL A 231 30.12 0.04 -0.80
C VAL A 231 29.95 0.97 -2.00
N GLN A 232 30.47 0.58 -3.15
CA GLN A 232 30.27 1.34 -4.38
C GLN A 232 28.87 1.10 -4.96
N LEU A 233 27.91 1.90 -4.51
CA LEU A 233 26.54 1.88 -4.99
C LEU A 233 26.29 3.07 -5.92
N ARG A 234 25.91 2.82 -7.18
CA ARG A 234 25.55 3.87 -8.14
C ARG A 234 24.07 3.79 -8.48
N LEU A 235 23.36 4.89 -8.33
CA LEU A 235 21.94 5.01 -8.65
C LEU A 235 21.77 5.90 -9.88
N ARG A 236 20.90 5.51 -10.80
CA ARG A 236 20.66 6.26 -12.05
C ARG A 236 19.18 6.29 -12.41
N CYS A 237 18.67 7.47 -12.75
CA CYS A 237 17.45 7.62 -13.53
C CYS A 237 17.77 7.28 -14.98
N LEU A 238 17.08 6.27 -15.53
CA LEU A 238 17.23 5.86 -16.92
C LEU A 238 15.86 5.80 -17.62
N PRO A 239 15.15 6.94 -17.75
CA PRO A 239 13.90 6.98 -18.48
C PRO A 239 14.15 6.62 -19.95
N LEU A 240 13.55 5.53 -20.41
CA LEU A 240 13.61 5.10 -21.81
C LEU A 240 12.58 5.84 -22.64
N GLN A 241 12.89 6.17 -23.89
CA GLN A 241 12.03 7.00 -24.73
C GLN A 241 11.06 6.18 -25.57
N ALA A 242 9.84 6.65 -25.79
CA ALA A 242 8.88 5.93 -26.62
C ALA A 242 9.39 5.81 -28.08
N PRO A 243 9.21 4.66 -28.75
CA PRO A 243 9.54 4.53 -30.16
C PRO A 243 8.53 5.33 -31.01
N GLY A 244 8.97 6.36 -31.74
CA GLY A 244 8.09 7.14 -32.62
C GLY A 244 8.54 8.57 -32.89
N GLN A 245 7.72 9.31 -33.64
CA GLN A 245 7.95 10.72 -33.94
C GLN A 245 7.69 11.61 -32.72
N VAL A 246 8.52 12.64 -32.60
CA VAL A 246 8.41 13.66 -31.57
C VAL A 246 7.10 14.43 -31.75
N SER A 247 6.32 14.61 -30.67
CA SER A 247 5.10 15.42 -30.73
C SER A 247 5.45 16.88 -31.07
N ALA A 248 4.56 17.57 -31.80
CA ALA A 248 4.78 18.96 -32.18
C ALA A 248 5.03 19.83 -30.93
N GLY A 249 6.22 20.44 -30.84
CA GLY A 249 6.65 21.27 -29.71
C GLY A 249 7.54 20.58 -28.66
N GLN A 250 7.99 19.34 -28.90
CA GLN A 250 9.01 18.68 -28.08
C GLN A 250 10.29 18.45 -28.90
N ASP A 251 11.45 18.36 -28.24
CA ASP A 251 12.75 18.07 -28.88
C ASP A 251 13.09 16.57 -28.86
N THR A 252 12.46 15.80 -27.99
CA THR A 252 12.68 14.35 -27.83
C THR A 252 11.34 13.61 -27.71
N PRO A 253 11.27 12.31 -28.08
CA PRO A 253 10.09 11.51 -27.83
C PRO A 253 9.72 11.51 -26.33
N PRO A 254 8.47 11.22 -25.96
CA PRO A 254 8.07 11.17 -24.57
C PRO A 254 8.69 9.96 -23.86
N ALA A 255 9.09 10.15 -22.60
CA ALA A 255 9.61 9.07 -21.77
C ALA A 255 8.53 8.03 -21.47
N LEU A 256 8.90 6.75 -21.58
CA LEU A 256 8.04 5.61 -21.27
C LEU A 256 7.70 5.63 -19.78
N THR A 257 6.40 5.60 -19.51
CA THR A 257 5.85 5.56 -18.15
C THR A 257 5.03 4.29 -18.00
N PHE A 258 5.32 3.48 -16.99
CA PHE A 258 4.44 2.36 -16.63
C PHE A 258 3.46 2.80 -15.55
N SER A 259 3.99 3.27 -14.43
CA SER A 259 3.15 3.57 -13.26
C SER A 259 2.27 4.80 -13.52
N GLY A 260 0.96 4.61 -13.44
CA GLY A 260 -0.02 5.67 -13.77
C GLY A 260 -0.36 5.81 -15.25
N ALA A 261 0.15 4.95 -16.15
CA ALA A 261 -0.10 5.05 -17.59
C ALA A 261 -1.43 4.44 -18.07
N GLY A 262 -2.27 3.93 -17.16
CA GLY A 262 -3.57 3.32 -17.49
C GLY A 262 -3.45 2.23 -18.56
N ARG A 263 -4.21 2.36 -19.65
CA ARG A 263 -4.24 1.39 -20.77
C ARG A 263 -2.88 1.21 -21.47
N ASN A 264 -1.95 2.17 -21.33
CA ASN A 264 -0.62 2.12 -21.94
C ASN A 264 0.43 1.41 -21.07
N GLN A 265 0.06 0.91 -19.88
CA GLN A 265 0.97 0.18 -18.97
C GLN A 265 1.71 -0.97 -19.66
N LEU A 266 0.99 -1.97 -20.17
CA LEU A 266 1.62 -3.13 -20.81
C LEU A 266 2.41 -2.75 -22.08
N PRO A 267 1.87 -1.96 -23.02
CA PRO A 267 2.66 -1.47 -24.17
C PRO A 267 3.98 -0.82 -23.77
N ASN A 268 3.97 0.04 -22.75
CA ASN A 268 5.17 0.74 -22.29
C ASN A 268 6.16 -0.21 -21.61
N LEU A 269 5.70 -1.15 -20.79
CA LEU A 269 6.56 -2.19 -20.20
C LEU A 269 7.28 -2.99 -21.31
N ARG A 270 6.52 -3.41 -22.34
CA ARG A 270 7.07 -4.16 -23.48
C ARG A 270 8.12 -3.33 -24.22
N ALA A 271 7.88 -2.04 -24.44
CA ALA A 271 8.83 -1.14 -25.08
C ALA A 271 10.11 -0.94 -24.23
N MET A 272 10.00 -0.80 -22.91
CA MET A 272 11.15 -0.70 -22.00
C MET A 272 12.02 -1.96 -22.08
N VAL A 273 11.41 -3.15 -21.94
CA VAL A 273 12.10 -4.45 -22.01
C VAL A 273 12.82 -4.60 -23.36
N ARG A 274 12.12 -4.26 -24.44
CA ARG A 274 12.67 -4.35 -25.80
C ARG A 274 13.91 -3.47 -25.97
N GLN A 275 13.89 -2.23 -25.50
CA GLN A 275 15.06 -1.34 -25.60
C GLN A 275 16.24 -1.79 -24.77
N LEU A 276 16.00 -2.39 -23.59
CA LEU A 276 17.06 -2.95 -22.76
C LEU A 276 17.69 -4.20 -23.39
N ALA A 277 16.90 -5.00 -24.10
CA ALA A 277 17.30 -6.31 -24.59
C ALA A 277 17.77 -6.36 -26.04
N ILE A 278 17.37 -5.40 -26.89
CA ILE A 278 17.79 -5.36 -28.30
C ILE A 278 19.31 -5.16 -28.40
N ARG A 279 19.93 -5.97 -29.25
CA ARG A 279 21.31 -5.74 -29.69
C ARG A 279 21.29 -4.71 -30.82
N PRO A 280 22.06 -3.61 -30.72
CA PRO A 280 22.09 -2.59 -31.76
C PRO A 280 22.73 -3.11 -33.07
N ALA A 281 23.57 -4.14 -32.99
CA ALA A 281 24.14 -4.87 -34.11
C ALA A 281 24.42 -6.33 -33.67
N PRO A 282 24.51 -7.32 -34.58
CA PRO A 282 24.69 -8.73 -34.22
C PRO A 282 25.89 -9.02 -33.31
N ASP A 283 26.97 -8.24 -33.49
CA ASP A 283 28.25 -8.30 -32.78
C ASP A 283 28.30 -7.41 -31.51
N ARG A 284 27.26 -6.61 -31.26
CA ARG A 284 27.20 -5.68 -30.11
C ARG A 284 26.23 -6.16 -29.06
N PHE A 285 26.68 -6.15 -27.81
CA PHE A 285 25.85 -6.45 -26.66
C PHE A 285 24.69 -5.44 -26.49
N SER A 286 23.54 -5.96 -26.06
CA SER A 286 22.42 -5.19 -25.53
C SER A 286 22.79 -4.48 -24.22
N LEU A 287 21.92 -3.62 -23.70
CA LEU A 287 22.18 -2.93 -22.43
C LEU A 287 22.28 -3.92 -21.25
N LEU A 288 21.45 -4.96 -21.23
CA LEU A 288 21.48 -5.99 -20.18
C LEU A 288 22.74 -6.85 -20.23
N GLU A 289 23.18 -7.23 -21.43
CA GLU A 289 24.43 -7.98 -21.61
C GLU A 289 25.65 -7.13 -21.19
N LYS A 290 25.70 -5.85 -21.59
CA LYS A 290 26.76 -4.92 -21.16
C LYS A 290 26.79 -4.75 -19.65
N ALA A 291 25.63 -4.62 -19.01
CA ALA A 291 25.54 -4.45 -17.56
C ALA A 291 26.04 -5.69 -16.79
N THR A 292 25.79 -6.89 -17.33
CA THR A 292 26.29 -8.15 -16.77
C THR A 292 27.81 -8.26 -16.93
N GLU A 293 28.33 -7.95 -18.13
CA GLU A 293 29.77 -7.96 -18.42
C GLU A 293 30.56 -6.94 -17.59
N ALA A 294 29.99 -5.75 -17.35
CA ALA A 294 30.61 -4.71 -16.54
C ALA A 294 30.73 -5.09 -15.06
N ARG A 295 29.99 -6.11 -14.59
CA ARG A 295 29.88 -6.48 -13.18
C ARG A 295 30.40 -7.89 -12.90
N ARG A 296 31.64 -8.17 -13.32
CA ARG A 296 32.36 -9.39 -12.94
C ARG A 296 32.92 -9.30 -11.52
N THR A 297 33.00 -10.44 -10.82
CA THR A 297 33.76 -10.51 -9.57
C THR A 297 35.25 -10.31 -9.83
N PRO A 298 36.04 -9.81 -8.86
CA PRO A 298 37.50 -9.72 -8.98
C PRO A 298 38.14 -11.09 -9.24
N ALA A 299 39.40 -11.08 -9.69
CA ALA A 299 40.19 -12.31 -9.72
C ALA A 299 40.34 -12.89 -8.29
N PRO A 300 40.38 -14.23 -8.12
CA PRO A 300 40.48 -15.25 -9.17
C PRO A 300 39.14 -15.67 -9.80
N GLY A 301 37.98 -15.37 -9.19
CA GLY A 301 36.68 -15.91 -9.60
C GLY A 301 36.16 -15.41 -10.96
N ARG A 302 36.28 -14.10 -11.25
CA ARG A 302 35.84 -13.47 -12.52
C ARG A 302 34.42 -13.84 -12.99
N ARG A 303 33.54 -14.18 -12.04
CA ARG A 303 32.17 -14.65 -12.28
C ARG A 303 31.27 -13.50 -12.72
N LEU A 304 30.40 -13.75 -13.69
CA LEU A 304 29.41 -12.77 -14.12
C LEU A 304 28.35 -12.58 -13.03
N ARG A 305 28.04 -11.33 -12.69
CA ARG A 305 26.94 -11.01 -11.79
C ARG A 305 25.71 -10.61 -12.60
N LYS A 306 24.59 -11.22 -12.24
CA LYS A 306 23.32 -11.19 -12.95
C LYS A 306 22.70 -9.80 -12.91
N CYS A 307 21.92 -9.48 -13.95
CA CYS A 307 21.03 -8.34 -13.98
C CYS A 307 19.65 -8.73 -13.45
N ALA A 308 19.09 -7.93 -12.56
CA ALA A 308 17.73 -8.08 -12.06
C ALA A 308 16.78 -7.11 -12.79
N LEU A 309 15.65 -7.61 -13.29
CA LEU A 309 14.53 -6.82 -13.77
C LEU A 309 13.39 -6.92 -12.74
N VAL A 310 13.06 -5.79 -12.11
CA VAL A 310 12.09 -5.73 -11.02
C VAL A 310 10.78 -5.16 -11.53
N VAL A 311 9.70 -5.92 -11.33
CA VAL A 311 8.32 -5.57 -11.68
C VAL A 311 7.43 -5.61 -10.42
N ASN A 312 6.12 -5.39 -10.55
CA ASN A 312 5.20 -5.38 -9.42
C ASN A 312 4.41 -6.69 -9.25
N SER A 313 4.25 -7.50 -10.30
CA SER A 313 3.43 -8.72 -10.25
C SER A 313 4.02 -9.91 -11.02
N TYR A 314 3.54 -11.12 -10.72
CA TYR A 314 3.98 -12.34 -11.39
C TYR A 314 3.51 -12.38 -12.86
N GLU A 315 2.37 -11.77 -13.16
CA GLU A 315 1.84 -11.64 -14.52
C GLU A 315 2.77 -10.75 -15.36
N GLN A 316 3.29 -9.67 -14.77
CA GLN A 316 4.27 -8.80 -15.41
C GLN A 316 5.60 -9.54 -15.67
N VAL A 317 6.00 -10.48 -14.81
CA VAL A 317 7.18 -11.33 -15.08
C VAL A 317 6.97 -12.11 -16.38
N LEU A 318 5.82 -12.75 -16.55
CA LEU A 318 5.52 -13.50 -17.77
C LEU A 318 5.51 -12.59 -19.01
N GLU A 319 4.97 -11.38 -18.91
CA GLU A 319 5.02 -10.38 -19.98
C GLU A 319 6.45 -9.99 -20.37
N VAL A 320 7.32 -9.76 -19.38
CA VAL A 320 8.74 -9.47 -19.62
C VAL A 320 9.43 -10.65 -20.32
N LEU A 321 9.18 -11.88 -19.87
CA LEU A 321 9.76 -13.08 -20.51
C LEU A 321 9.31 -13.23 -21.98
N ARG A 322 8.02 -13.02 -22.26
CA ARG A 322 7.48 -13.06 -23.63
C ARG A 322 8.16 -12.03 -24.53
N GLU A 323 8.37 -10.81 -24.04
CA GLU A 323 9.05 -9.76 -24.82
C GLU A 323 10.55 -9.99 -24.97
N LEU A 324 11.24 -10.47 -23.93
CA LEU A 324 12.66 -10.84 -24.03
C LEU A 324 12.87 -11.90 -25.11
N ARG A 325 11.99 -12.91 -25.16
CA ARG A 325 12.04 -13.95 -26.19
C ARG A 325 11.85 -13.39 -27.61
N ARG A 326 10.95 -12.42 -27.78
CA ARG A 326 10.70 -11.73 -29.06
C ARG A 326 11.86 -10.84 -29.47
N ALA A 327 12.42 -10.08 -28.53
CA ALA A 327 13.44 -9.06 -28.80
C ALA A 327 14.87 -9.63 -28.90
N ASN A 328 15.19 -10.64 -28.09
CA ASN A 328 16.51 -11.25 -27.99
C ASN A 328 16.41 -12.71 -27.51
N SER A 329 16.12 -13.62 -28.44
CA SER A 329 15.97 -15.05 -28.18
C SER A 329 17.19 -15.70 -27.48
N PRO A 330 18.45 -15.39 -27.85
CA PRO A 330 19.62 -15.88 -27.11
C PRO A 330 19.63 -15.48 -25.63
N LEU A 331 19.41 -14.19 -25.32
CA LEU A 331 19.36 -13.70 -23.94
C LEU A 331 18.19 -14.30 -23.15
N SER A 332 17.05 -14.52 -23.83
CA SER A 332 15.88 -15.15 -23.21
C SER A 332 16.17 -16.54 -22.66
N LYS A 333 17.06 -17.33 -23.29
CA LYS A 333 17.47 -18.65 -22.78
C LYS A 333 18.31 -18.56 -21.51
N GLN A 334 19.02 -17.44 -21.35
CA GLN A 334 19.85 -17.08 -20.20
C GLN A 334 19.06 -16.24 -19.18
N THR A 335 17.73 -16.26 -19.26
CA THR A 335 16.84 -15.52 -18.36
C THR A 335 16.01 -16.49 -17.53
N ARG A 336 15.78 -16.14 -16.25
CA ARG A 336 14.81 -16.82 -15.38
C ARG A 336 13.80 -15.83 -14.80
N GLY A 337 12.51 -16.13 -14.90
CA GLY A 337 11.43 -15.38 -14.25
C GLY A 337 10.92 -16.09 -13.01
N VAL A 338 10.75 -15.36 -11.91
CA VAL A 338 10.19 -15.90 -10.67
C VAL A 338 8.67 -15.88 -10.74
N VAL A 339 8.02 -17.02 -10.50
CA VAL A 339 6.56 -17.18 -10.54
C VAL A 339 6.01 -17.81 -9.25
N ARG A 340 4.72 -17.56 -8.96
CA ARG A 340 4.02 -18.20 -7.83
C ARG A 340 3.56 -19.62 -8.17
N HIS A 341 3.06 -19.80 -9.40
CA HIS A 341 2.61 -21.08 -9.94
C HIS A 341 3.20 -21.25 -11.34
N TRP A 342 3.37 -22.49 -11.78
CA TRP A 342 3.86 -22.77 -13.12
C TRP A 342 2.89 -22.24 -14.18
N PRO A 343 3.36 -21.51 -15.21
CA PRO A 343 2.49 -21.12 -16.31
C PRO A 343 2.11 -22.35 -17.15
N GLU A 344 0.93 -22.29 -17.77
CA GLU A 344 0.45 -23.33 -18.69
C GLU A 344 1.27 -23.40 -19.98
N GLU A 345 1.78 -22.25 -20.45
CA GLU A 345 2.66 -22.15 -21.61
C GLU A 345 3.98 -22.90 -21.37
N ALA A 346 4.12 -24.09 -21.96
CA ALA A 346 5.27 -24.98 -21.78
C ALA A 346 6.62 -24.30 -22.07
N GLU A 347 6.67 -23.43 -23.08
CA GLU A 347 7.87 -22.68 -23.44
C GLU A 347 8.27 -21.64 -22.39
N LEU A 348 7.30 -20.94 -21.79
CA LEU A 348 7.58 -20.01 -20.68
C LEU A 348 7.93 -20.76 -19.41
N ARG A 349 7.33 -21.92 -19.18
CA ARG A 349 7.61 -22.76 -18.01
C ARG A 349 9.09 -23.11 -17.89
N GLN A 350 9.78 -23.35 -19.02
CA GLN A 350 11.23 -23.61 -19.06
C GLN A 350 12.08 -22.41 -18.64
N LEU A 351 11.53 -21.19 -18.74
CA LEU A 351 12.19 -19.94 -18.35
C LEU A 351 11.80 -19.49 -16.94
N CYS A 352 11.01 -20.27 -16.21
CA CYS A 352 10.48 -19.89 -14.91
C CYS A 352 11.13 -20.67 -13.77
N VAL A 353 11.16 -20.06 -12.59
CA VAL A 353 11.45 -20.74 -11.32
C VAL A 353 10.38 -20.36 -10.30
N LEU A 354 10.06 -21.28 -9.39
CA LEU A 354 9.16 -20.96 -8.28
C LEU A 354 9.88 -20.06 -7.26
N ARG A 355 9.10 -19.28 -6.49
CA ARG A 355 9.63 -18.45 -5.40
C ARG A 355 10.56 -19.21 -4.43
N GLY A 356 10.25 -20.47 -4.13
CA GLY A 356 11.08 -21.31 -3.25
C GLY A 356 12.42 -21.77 -3.85
N GLN A 357 12.62 -21.58 -5.16
CA GLN A 357 13.82 -22.01 -5.89
C GLN A 357 14.75 -20.84 -6.24
N VAL A 358 14.37 -19.61 -5.88
CA VAL A 358 15.08 -18.40 -6.32
C VAL A 358 16.53 -18.35 -5.85
N GLU A 359 16.83 -18.89 -4.68
CA GLU A 359 18.21 -18.94 -4.17
C GLU A 359 19.12 -19.79 -5.06
N ALA A 360 18.58 -20.82 -5.72
CA ALA A 360 19.33 -21.68 -6.63
C ALA A 360 19.90 -20.91 -7.83
N LEU A 361 19.28 -19.78 -8.21
CA LEU A 361 19.79 -18.90 -9.26
C LEU A 361 21.17 -18.32 -8.94
N GLY A 362 21.60 -18.33 -7.67
CA GLY A 362 22.97 -18.01 -7.31
C GLY A 362 24.02 -18.91 -7.98
N HIS A 363 23.67 -20.17 -8.25
CA HIS A 363 24.54 -21.20 -8.81
C HIS A 363 24.49 -21.30 -10.34
N GLU A 364 23.39 -20.89 -10.97
CA GLU A 364 23.22 -21.00 -12.42
C GLU A 364 24.08 -19.96 -13.15
N GLU A 365 25.25 -20.37 -13.64
CA GLU A 365 26.19 -19.47 -14.34
C GLU A 365 25.75 -19.11 -15.77
N ASP A 366 24.89 -19.95 -16.36
CA ASP A 366 24.25 -19.72 -17.65
C ASP A 366 23.13 -18.68 -17.58
N VAL A 367 22.67 -18.33 -16.39
CA VAL A 367 21.66 -17.29 -16.17
C VAL A 367 22.34 -15.94 -16.02
N LEU A 368 22.00 -15.00 -16.91
CA LEU A 368 22.47 -13.61 -16.86
C LEU A 368 21.40 -12.64 -16.35
N VAL A 369 20.12 -12.95 -16.58
CA VAL A 369 19.00 -12.05 -16.23
C VAL A 369 18.01 -12.78 -15.34
N VAL A 370 17.60 -12.13 -14.25
CA VAL A 370 16.54 -12.61 -13.37
C VAL A 370 15.41 -11.59 -13.34
N VAL A 371 14.18 -12.04 -13.56
CA VAL A 371 12.99 -11.20 -13.53
C VAL A 371 12.12 -11.60 -12.34
N PHE A 372 11.75 -10.67 -11.48
CA PHE A 372 10.91 -10.98 -10.31
C PHE A 372 10.02 -9.80 -9.92
N PRO A 373 8.83 -10.06 -9.33
CA PRO A 373 8.09 -8.98 -8.70
C PRO A 373 8.79 -8.57 -7.40
N LEU A 374 8.74 -7.29 -7.05
CA LEU A 374 9.42 -6.76 -5.86
C LEU A 374 9.18 -7.58 -4.57
N PRO A 375 7.95 -8.06 -4.27
CA PRO A 375 7.71 -8.89 -3.08
C PRO A 375 8.30 -10.30 -3.14
N ALA A 376 8.66 -10.83 -4.31
CA ALA A 376 9.16 -12.20 -4.44
C ALA A 376 10.53 -12.39 -3.79
N LEU A 377 11.38 -11.36 -3.81
CA LEU A 377 12.65 -11.33 -3.05
C LEU A 377 12.47 -10.80 -1.63
N GLY A 378 11.38 -11.19 -0.97
CA GLY A 378 11.11 -10.84 0.42
C GLY A 378 12.21 -11.31 1.38
N ARG A 379 12.01 -11.03 2.67
CA ARG A 379 12.96 -11.40 3.73
C ARG A 379 13.26 -12.91 3.69
N GLY A 380 14.55 -13.25 3.68
CA GLY A 380 15.04 -14.63 3.74
C GLY A 380 15.57 -15.18 2.42
N ILE A 381 15.22 -14.61 1.25
CA ILE A 381 15.70 -15.10 -0.05
C ILE A 381 16.99 -14.36 -0.44
N ASN A 382 18.05 -15.10 -0.73
CA ASN A 382 19.32 -14.55 -1.18
C ASN A 382 19.78 -15.16 -2.51
N ILE A 383 20.05 -14.30 -3.49
CA ILE A 383 20.72 -14.69 -4.73
C ILE A 383 22.22 -14.39 -4.55
N VAL A 384 22.92 -15.32 -3.93
CA VAL A 384 24.36 -15.23 -3.62
C VAL A 384 25.12 -16.33 -4.31
N PHE A 385 26.39 -16.08 -4.60
CA PHE A 385 27.28 -17.16 -4.96
C PHE A 385 27.46 -18.08 -3.75
N HIS A 386 27.35 -19.39 -3.97
CA HIS A 386 27.61 -20.39 -2.95
C HIS A 386 29.02 -20.96 -3.11
N PRO A 387 29.60 -21.48 -2.01
CA PRO A 387 30.94 -22.04 -2.05
C PRO A 387 30.97 -23.27 -2.97
N THR A 388 31.71 -23.18 -4.06
CA THR A 388 32.12 -24.35 -4.85
C THR A 388 33.34 -25.02 -4.23
N ASP A 389 34.14 -24.27 -3.45
CA ASP A 389 35.32 -24.69 -2.69
C ASP A 389 35.35 -23.89 -1.35
N PRO A 390 35.80 -24.47 -0.22
CA PRO A 390 36.07 -23.71 1.01
C PRO A 390 36.99 -22.49 0.86
N GLN A 391 37.77 -22.37 -0.21
CA GLN A 391 38.60 -21.20 -0.53
C GLN A 391 37.97 -20.22 -1.53
N ASP A 392 36.71 -20.42 -1.96
CA ASP A 392 36.04 -19.53 -2.90
C ASP A 392 35.82 -18.13 -2.28
N ALA A 393 36.59 -17.16 -2.74
CA ALA A 393 36.53 -15.76 -2.31
C ALA A 393 35.20 -15.07 -2.66
N ASP A 394 34.42 -15.62 -3.60
CA ASP A 394 33.11 -15.10 -3.99
C ASP A 394 31.96 -15.73 -3.20
N SER A 395 32.22 -16.78 -2.41
CA SER A 395 31.23 -17.45 -1.58
C SER A 395 30.50 -16.50 -0.63
N GLY A 396 29.18 -16.58 -0.61
CA GLY A 396 28.28 -15.75 0.20
C GLY A 396 28.12 -14.31 -0.29
N THR A 397 28.77 -13.92 -1.39
CA THR A 397 28.69 -12.58 -1.96
C THR A 397 27.57 -12.45 -3.00
N ALA A 398 27.11 -11.21 -3.26
CA ALA A 398 25.97 -10.97 -4.13
C ALA A 398 26.20 -11.43 -5.57
N ALA A 399 25.34 -12.33 -6.05
CA ALA A 399 25.34 -12.76 -7.46
C ALA A 399 24.58 -11.78 -8.37
N LEU A 400 23.80 -10.84 -7.81
CA LEU A 400 23.22 -9.71 -8.54
C LEU A 400 24.22 -8.57 -8.63
N GLY A 401 24.45 -8.02 -9.83
CA GLY A 401 25.38 -6.91 -10.09
C GLY A 401 24.71 -5.61 -10.51
N SER A 402 23.58 -5.72 -11.21
CA SER A 402 22.78 -4.57 -11.64
C SER A 402 21.30 -4.83 -11.40
N VAL A 403 20.52 -3.80 -11.04
CA VAL A 403 19.08 -3.91 -10.79
C VAL A 403 18.34 -2.82 -11.55
N TYR A 404 17.33 -3.21 -12.34
CA TYR A 404 16.48 -2.32 -13.11
C TYR A 404 15.06 -2.36 -12.54
N PHE A 405 14.63 -1.27 -11.93
CA PHE A 405 13.23 -1.08 -11.52
C PHE A 405 12.42 -0.65 -12.75
N LEU A 406 11.81 -1.62 -13.43
CA LEU A 406 10.98 -1.40 -14.62
C LEU A 406 9.65 -0.73 -14.28
N THR A 407 9.20 -0.90 -13.04
CA THR A 407 7.98 -0.31 -12.51
C THR A 407 8.29 0.32 -11.17
N ARG A 408 7.67 1.46 -10.86
CA ARG A 408 7.63 1.95 -9.48
C ARG A 408 6.75 0.99 -8.68
N PRO A 409 7.19 0.50 -7.51
CA PRO A 409 6.28 -0.18 -6.59
C PRO A 409 5.22 0.83 -6.23
N HIS A 410 4.03 0.60 -6.77
CA HIS A 410 2.89 1.45 -6.51
C HIS A 410 1.84 0.60 -5.83
N PRO A 411 1.26 1.06 -4.71
CA PRO A 411 -0.08 0.66 -4.34
C PRO A 411 -0.95 0.52 -5.59
N VAL A 412 -1.55 -0.67 -5.78
CA VAL A 412 -2.53 -0.88 -6.84
C VAL A 412 -3.65 0.16 -6.68
N LEU A 413 -4.38 0.48 -7.74
CA LEU A 413 -5.68 1.14 -7.58
C LEU A 413 -6.42 0.36 -6.49
N ASN A 414 -6.83 1.02 -5.42
CA ASN A 414 -7.44 0.44 -4.22
C ASN A 414 -6.52 -0.08 -3.09
N ASP A 415 -5.21 0.12 -3.13
CA ASP A 415 -4.38 -0.19 -1.96
C ASP A 415 -4.85 0.62 -0.74
N LEU A 416 -4.76 0.02 0.44
CA LEU A 416 -5.11 0.60 1.73
C LEU A 416 -3.93 0.56 2.70
N THR A 417 -2.77 0.05 2.26
CA THR A 417 -1.60 -0.21 3.09
C THR A 417 -1.16 1.02 3.87
N LEU A 418 -1.15 2.21 3.25
CA LEU A 418 -0.79 3.44 3.97
C LEU A 418 -1.78 3.73 5.10
N MET A 419 -3.08 3.73 4.79
CA MET A 419 -4.14 3.94 5.79
C MET A 419 -4.05 2.92 6.92
N LEU A 420 -3.99 1.63 6.59
CA LEU A 420 -3.87 0.56 7.58
C LEU A 420 -2.61 0.71 8.44
N SER A 421 -1.50 1.09 7.83
CA SER A 421 -0.25 1.29 8.55
C SER A 421 -0.31 2.49 9.51
N ARG A 422 -1.04 3.56 9.13
CA ARG A 422 -1.27 4.74 9.97
C ARG A 422 -2.20 4.43 11.15
N VAL A 423 -3.30 3.73 10.90
CA VAL A 423 -4.20 3.22 11.96
C VAL A 423 -3.41 2.39 12.98
N ALA A 424 -2.59 1.46 12.49
CA ALA A 424 -1.76 0.62 13.34
C ALA A 424 -0.69 1.42 14.11
N GLU A 425 -0.06 2.42 13.46
CA GLU A 425 0.93 3.30 14.09
C GLU A 425 0.32 4.14 15.22
N GLN A 426 -0.77 4.86 14.95
CA GLN A 426 -1.41 5.73 15.94
C GLN A 426 -2.01 4.92 17.09
N THR A 427 -2.57 3.73 16.82
CA THR A 427 -2.99 2.81 17.88
C THR A 427 -1.80 2.40 18.76
N GLN A 428 -0.65 2.08 18.14
CA GLN A 428 0.56 1.69 18.88
C GLN A 428 1.16 2.86 19.68
N GLN A 429 1.09 4.09 19.17
CA GLN A 429 1.53 5.29 19.88
C GLN A 429 0.65 5.58 21.10
N PHE A 430 -0.67 5.47 20.95
CA PHE A 430 -1.62 5.62 22.06
C PHE A 430 -1.38 4.55 23.14
N ASP A 431 -1.16 3.30 22.73
CA ASP A 431 -0.87 2.18 23.66
C ASP A 431 0.42 2.39 24.48
N ALA A 432 1.38 3.14 23.94
CA ALA A 432 2.63 3.47 24.61
C ALA A 432 2.46 4.57 25.68
N LEU A 433 1.36 5.32 25.69
CA LEU A 433 1.08 6.35 26.68
C LEU A 433 0.90 5.73 28.08
N ARG A 434 1.27 6.49 29.11
CA ARG A 434 1.11 6.11 30.52
C ARG A 434 0.37 7.23 31.23
N PHE A 435 -0.76 6.90 31.84
CA PHE A 435 -1.66 7.85 32.52
C PHE A 435 -1.53 7.77 34.05
N GLU A 436 -0.32 7.55 34.56
CA GLU A 436 -0.08 7.38 35.99
C GLU A 436 -0.52 8.61 36.79
N GLY A 437 -1.37 8.40 37.80
CA GLY A 437 -1.85 9.47 38.67
C GLY A 437 -2.89 10.43 38.05
N GLN A 438 -3.34 10.19 36.81
CA GLN A 438 -4.35 11.03 36.17
C GLN A 438 -5.79 10.58 36.51
N PRO A 439 -6.74 11.53 36.69
CA PRO A 439 -8.16 11.22 36.78
C PRO A 439 -8.67 10.43 35.56
N LEU A 440 -9.62 9.51 35.79
CA LEU A 440 -10.23 8.72 34.71
C LEU A 440 -10.86 9.59 33.61
N ALA A 441 -11.42 10.75 33.98
CA ALA A 441 -12.01 11.71 33.04
C ALA A 441 -10.98 12.26 32.03
N ASP A 442 -9.74 12.53 32.49
CA ASP A 442 -8.67 13.03 31.63
C ASP A 442 -8.20 11.94 30.67
N VAL A 443 -8.13 10.69 31.14
CA VAL A 443 -7.83 9.52 30.30
C VAL A 443 -8.90 9.32 29.23
N ALA A 444 -10.19 9.42 29.61
CA ALA A 444 -11.30 9.33 28.67
C ALA A 444 -11.27 10.44 27.61
N THR A 445 -10.93 11.67 28.03
CA THR A 445 -10.79 12.82 27.13
C THR A 445 -9.65 12.62 26.14
N ALA A 446 -8.49 12.15 26.62
CA ALA A 446 -7.34 11.84 25.76
C ALA A 446 -7.67 10.71 24.76
N TYR A 447 -8.33 9.63 25.22
CA TYR A 447 -8.78 8.55 24.35
C TYR A 447 -9.73 9.07 23.26
N ALA A 448 -10.75 9.84 23.63
CA ALA A 448 -11.72 10.39 22.69
C ALA A 448 -11.07 11.34 21.67
N GLN A 449 -10.09 12.15 22.10
CA GLN A 449 -9.33 13.01 21.18
C GLN A 449 -8.51 12.20 20.18
N HIS A 450 -7.67 11.26 20.65
CA HIS A 450 -6.84 10.45 19.76
C HIS A 450 -7.66 9.59 18.78
N ARG A 451 -8.79 9.03 19.25
CA ARG A 451 -9.71 8.27 18.39
C ARG A 451 -10.32 9.16 17.30
N ARG A 452 -10.72 10.39 17.62
CA ARG A 452 -11.23 11.35 16.64
C ARG A 452 -10.20 11.72 15.59
N ASP A 453 -8.99 12.09 16.02
CA ASP A 453 -7.92 12.49 15.12
C ASP A 453 -7.58 11.35 14.15
N LEU A 454 -7.50 10.11 14.67
CA LEU A 454 -7.29 8.92 13.85
C LEU A 454 -8.45 8.66 12.88
N PHE A 455 -9.70 8.87 13.30
CA PHE A 455 -10.86 8.71 12.43
C PHE A 455 -10.83 9.72 11.27
N GLN A 456 -10.50 10.97 11.57
CA GLN A 456 -10.37 12.04 10.56
C GLN A 456 -9.23 11.74 9.56
N ASP A 457 -8.05 11.38 10.06
CA ASP A 457 -6.90 10.93 9.23
C ASP A 457 -7.31 9.75 8.31
N THR A 458 -8.04 8.78 8.87
CA THR A 458 -8.48 7.57 8.15
C THR A 458 -9.49 7.91 7.05
N MET A 459 -10.48 8.77 7.33
CA MET A 459 -11.46 9.23 6.34
C MET A 459 -10.82 10.05 5.22
N GLN A 460 -9.83 10.88 5.55
CA GLN A 460 -9.09 11.64 4.55
C GLN A 460 -8.34 10.71 3.59
N LEU A 461 -7.69 9.66 4.10
CA LEU A 461 -7.00 8.68 3.27
C LEU A 461 -7.95 7.78 2.45
N LEU A 462 -9.16 7.49 2.96
CA LEU A 462 -10.16 6.70 2.26
C LEU A 462 -10.87 7.45 1.13
N SER A 463 -11.06 8.77 1.30
CA SER A 463 -11.72 9.63 0.32
C SER A 463 -10.84 10.05 -0.85
N GLN A 464 -9.53 9.76 -0.79
CA GLN A 464 -8.55 10.21 -1.78
C GLN A 464 -7.99 9.05 -2.63
N PRO A 465 -7.73 9.29 -3.92
CA PRO A 465 -6.97 8.33 -4.73
C PRO A 465 -5.54 8.21 -4.18
N MET A 466 -5.08 6.99 -3.89
CA MET A 466 -3.70 6.72 -3.43
C MET A 466 -2.65 6.86 -4.55
N GLN A 467 -2.64 8.00 -5.24
CA GLN A 467 -1.64 8.37 -6.24
C GLN A 467 -0.65 9.35 -5.62
N ALA A 468 0.66 9.09 -5.72
CA ALA A 468 1.71 9.90 -5.07
C ALA A 468 1.58 11.41 -5.33
N SER A 469 1.16 11.81 -6.54
CA SER A 469 0.95 13.20 -6.95
C SER A 469 -0.35 13.83 -6.44
N ARG A 470 -1.28 13.03 -5.91
CA ARG A 470 -2.57 13.47 -5.37
C ARG A 470 -2.67 13.27 -3.85
N LEU A 471 -1.67 12.65 -3.23
CA LEU A 471 -1.60 12.57 -1.78
C LEU A 471 -1.29 13.97 -1.20
N PRO A 472 -1.99 14.40 -0.14
CA PRO A 472 -1.67 15.59 0.63
C PRO A 472 -0.23 15.58 1.13
N ALA A 473 0.32 16.78 1.32
CA ALA A 473 1.68 16.98 1.80
C ALA A 473 2.00 16.18 3.06
N ALA A 474 1.05 16.15 4.01
CA ALA A 474 1.16 15.42 5.28
C ALA A 474 1.49 13.93 5.10
N TYR A 475 1.05 13.29 4.01
CA TYR A 475 1.21 11.85 3.80
C TYR A 475 2.32 11.49 2.81
N ARG A 476 2.86 12.45 2.05
CA ARG A 476 3.91 12.22 1.04
C ARG A 476 5.14 11.54 1.64
N LYS A 477 5.60 12.03 2.79
CA LYS A 477 6.78 11.50 3.50
C LYS A 477 6.57 10.05 3.95
N ALA A 478 5.42 9.75 4.56
CA ALA A 478 5.07 8.41 5.01
C ALA A 478 4.93 7.41 3.85
N PHE A 479 4.30 7.86 2.76
CA PHE A 479 4.19 7.10 1.53
C PHE A 479 5.56 6.76 0.93
N ALA A 480 6.44 7.77 0.77
CA ALA A 480 7.78 7.57 0.24
C ALA A 480 8.63 6.65 1.14
N ALA A 481 8.52 6.80 2.46
CA ALA A 481 9.21 5.95 3.43
C ALA A 481 8.76 4.47 3.33
N ASN A 482 7.45 4.23 3.18
CA ASN A 482 6.91 2.89 2.95
C ASN A 482 7.42 2.27 1.63
N LEU A 483 7.57 3.06 0.57
CA LEU A 483 8.12 2.59 -0.71
C LEU A 483 9.64 2.40 -0.66
N LEU A 484 10.36 3.20 0.13
CA LEU A 484 11.81 3.18 0.23
C LEU A 484 12.30 1.82 0.78
N ILE A 485 11.62 1.28 1.78
CA ILE A 485 12.04 0.02 2.44
C ILE A 485 12.21 -1.16 1.46
N PRO A 486 11.21 -1.55 0.66
CA PRO A 486 11.38 -2.67 -0.25
C PRO A 486 12.42 -2.37 -1.34
N VAL A 487 12.57 -1.11 -1.78
CA VAL A 487 13.65 -0.69 -2.71
C VAL A 487 15.02 -0.92 -2.07
N LEU A 488 15.25 -0.42 -0.85
CA LEU A 488 16.51 -0.60 -0.12
C LEU A 488 16.79 -2.08 0.16
N GLN A 489 15.77 -2.88 0.47
CA GLN A 489 15.93 -4.32 0.68
C GLN A 489 16.38 -5.03 -0.60
N THR A 490 15.83 -4.67 -1.77
CA THR A 490 16.27 -5.21 -3.06
C THR A 490 17.70 -4.76 -3.40
N ILE A 491 18.02 -3.48 -3.23
CA ILE A 491 19.40 -2.96 -3.42
C ILE A 491 20.37 -3.70 -2.48
N GLY A 492 19.97 -3.92 -1.23
CA GLY A 492 20.71 -4.68 -0.22
C GLY A 492 21.11 -6.09 -0.67
N ARG A 493 20.32 -6.74 -1.54
CA ARG A 493 20.67 -8.05 -2.11
C ARG A 493 21.81 -7.96 -3.12
N ALA A 494 21.92 -6.84 -3.84
CA ALA A 494 22.95 -6.63 -4.85
C ALA A 494 24.30 -6.18 -4.24
N ILE A 495 24.31 -5.61 -3.03
CA ILE A 495 25.54 -5.11 -2.37
C ILE A 495 26.12 -6.06 -1.31
N ARG A 496 25.52 -7.23 -1.11
CA ARG A 496 25.96 -8.21 -0.09
C ARG A 496 27.42 -8.63 -0.30
N GLY A 497 28.19 -8.62 0.79
CA GLY A 497 29.65 -8.84 0.74
C GLY A 497 30.41 -7.63 0.21
N SER A 498 29.87 -6.42 0.41
CA SER A 498 30.44 -5.13 -0.04
C SER A 498 30.72 -5.08 -1.55
N ARG A 499 29.92 -5.80 -2.34
CA ARG A 499 30.07 -5.82 -3.79
C ARG A 499 29.48 -4.56 -4.42
N PRO A 500 30.10 -3.99 -5.46
CA PRO A 500 29.56 -2.82 -6.13
C PRO A 500 28.23 -3.14 -6.82
N ALA A 501 27.31 -2.19 -6.94
CA ALA A 501 26.05 -2.41 -7.65
C ALA A 501 25.62 -1.18 -8.46
N ASP A 502 24.99 -1.42 -9.61
CA ASP A 502 24.33 -0.37 -10.40
C ASP A 502 22.81 -0.52 -10.33
N ILE A 503 22.12 0.54 -9.96
CA ILE A 503 20.66 0.56 -9.83
C ILE A 503 20.09 1.56 -10.82
N TYR A 504 19.10 1.12 -11.59
CA TYR A 504 18.46 1.90 -12.64
C TYR A 504 16.97 2.03 -12.36
N PHE A 505 16.49 3.28 -12.27
CA PHE A 505 15.08 3.63 -12.21
C PHE A 505 14.60 3.91 -13.63
N VAL A 506 13.94 2.91 -14.25
CA VAL A 506 13.62 2.92 -15.70
C VAL A 506 12.28 3.58 -15.98
N ASP A 507 11.30 3.37 -15.09
CA ASP A 507 9.98 3.98 -15.20
C ASP A 507 10.07 5.50 -15.00
N ALA A 508 9.64 6.29 -15.98
CA ALA A 508 9.67 7.75 -15.89
C ALA A 508 8.84 8.29 -14.70
N ALA A 509 7.89 7.49 -14.17
CA ALA A 509 7.12 7.84 -12.98
C ALA A 509 7.95 7.98 -11.68
N TRP A 510 9.21 7.55 -11.66
CA TRP A 510 10.11 7.78 -10.52
C TRP A 510 10.51 9.25 -10.36
N ALA A 511 10.75 9.94 -11.48
CA ALA A 511 11.15 11.34 -11.56
C ALA A 511 10.57 11.98 -12.83
N PRO A 512 9.26 12.32 -12.82
CA PRO A 512 8.51 12.68 -14.02
C PRO A 512 9.04 13.93 -14.73
N ASN A 513 9.52 14.94 -13.99
CA ASN A 513 10.06 16.16 -14.59
C ASN A 513 11.49 15.94 -15.08
N SER A 514 12.31 15.20 -14.32
CA SER A 514 13.68 14.86 -14.71
C SER A 514 13.70 14.07 -16.01
N ALA A 515 12.72 13.19 -16.22
CA ALA A 515 12.54 12.47 -17.48
C ALA A 515 12.23 13.37 -18.69
N LYS A 516 11.81 14.61 -18.45
CA LYS A 516 11.59 15.67 -19.44
C LYS A 516 12.72 16.70 -19.46
N GLY A 517 13.81 16.48 -18.72
CA GLY A 517 14.90 17.44 -18.59
C GLY A 517 14.58 18.65 -17.71
N GLN A 518 13.55 18.56 -16.86
CA GLN A 518 13.11 19.61 -15.95
C GLN A 518 13.37 19.22 -14.47
N PRO A 519 13.54 20.18 -13.55
CA PRO A 519 13.73 19.87 -12.14
C PRO A 519 12.47 19.27 -11.49
N ASP A 520 12.67 18.21 -10.69
CA ASP A 520 11.67 17.64 -9.79
C ASP A 520 11.73 18.27 -8.38
N THR A 521 10.58 18.30 -7.71
CA THR A 521 10.44 18.63 -6.28
C THR A 521 9.95 17.40 -5.51
N ALA A 522 9.88 17.50 -4.18
CA ALA A 522 9.26 16.48 -3.34
C ALA A 522 7.77 16.25 -3.64
N GLY A 523 7.10 17.20 -4.31
CA GLY A 523 5.72 17.06 -4.78
C GLY A 523 5.61 16.29 -6.10
N SER A 524 6.60 16.42 -7.00
CA SER A 524 6.56 15.79 -8.31
C SER A 524 7.24 14.41 -8.36
N SER A 525 8.28 14.17 -7.54
CA SER A 525 9.08 12.95 -7.58
C SER A 525 9.25 12.28 -6.23
N VAL A 526 8.94 10.97 -6.19
CA VAL A 526 9.18 10.14 -5.01
C VAL A 526 10.69 9.96 -4.75
N LEU A 527 11.55 9.98 -5.77
CA LEU A 527 13.00 9.87 -5.58
C LEU A 527 13.55 11.11 -4.86
N VAL A 528 13.01 12.30 -5.16
CA VAL A 528 13.36 13.52 -4.43
C VAL A 528 12.94 13.40 -2.96
N THR A 529 11.70 12.97 -2.69
CA THR A 529 11.21 12.73 -1.32
C THR A 529 12.07 11.70 -0.57
N MET A 530 12.47 10.60 -1.23
CA MET A 530 13.34 9.57 -0.64
C MET A 530 14.73 10.12 -0.29
N ARG A 531 15.32 10.93 -1.18
CA ARG A 531 16.62 11.57 -0.94
C ARG A 531 16.55 12.54 0.24
N GLU A 532 15.53 13.40 0.27
CA GLU A 532 15.33 14.36 1.36
C GLU A 532 15.12 13.64 2.70
N LEU A 533 14.34 12.56 2.70
CA LEU A 533 14.12 11.73 3.88
C LEU A 533 15.44 11.15 4.42
N LEU A 534 16.27 10.58 3.54
CA LEU A 534 17.57 10.01 3.91
C LEU A 534 18.54 11.10 4.41
N ARG A 535 18.52 12.29 3.80
CA ARG A 535 19.30 13.45 4.22
C ARG A 535 18.92 13.92 5.62
N GLU A 536 17.63 14.03 5.90
CA GLU A 536 17.11 14.39 7.23
C GLU A 536 17.59 13.40 8.31
N TYR A 537 17.62 12.10 7.99
CA TYR A 537 18.15 11.10 8.91
C TYR A 537 19.64 11.27 9.22
N MET A 538 20.45 11.67 8.24
CA MET A 538 21.87 11.96 8.49
C MET A 538 22.06 13.21 9.36
N GLN A 539 21.07 14.11 9.39
CA GLN A 539 21.09 15.39 10.10
C GLN A 539 20.25 15.39 11.39
N THR A 540 19.70 14.25 11.79
CA THR A 540 18.82 14.14 12.97
C THR A 540 19.49 14.69 14.23
N PRO A 541 18.84 15.56 15.03
CA PRO A 541 19.48 16.26 16.15
C PRO A 541 19.91 15.32 17.29
N ASP A 542 19.14 14.27 17.57
CA ASP A 542 19.50 13.25 18.58
C ASP A 542 20.76 12.48 18.14
N PRO A 543 21.88 12.56 18.90
CA PRO A 543 23.13 11.87 18.56
C PRO A 543 22.99 10.35 18.50
N LEU A 544 22.21 9.73 19.39
CA LEU A 544 22.05 8.28 19.41
C LEU A 544 21.27 7.83 18.18
N ALA A 545 20.14 8.50 17.91
CA ALA A 545 19.37 8.24 16.69
C ALA A 545 20.20 8.43 15.42
N ARG A 546 20.99 9.51 15.36
CA ARG A 546 21.87 9.77 14.23
C ARG A 546 22.86 8.64 14.01
N GLN A 547 23.49 8.12 15.06
CA GLN A 547 24.44 6.99 14.94
C GLN A 547 23.77 5.73 14.39
N ILE A 548 22.58 5.39 14.88
CA ILE A 548 21.83 4.21 14.43
C ILE A 548 21.38 4.40 12.96
N LEU A 549 20.78 5.55 12.62
CA LEU A 549 20.36 5.86 11.26
C LEU A 549 21.56 5.88 10.29
N HIS A 550 22.68 6.44 10.70
CA HIS A 550 23.90 6.46 9.89
C HIS A 550 24.41 5.04 9.64
N ALA A 551 24.44 4.18 10.67
CA ALA A 551 24.85 2.78 10.51
C ALA A 551 23.93 2.00 9.55
N LEU A 552 22.62 2.28 9.56
CA LEU A 552 21.65 1.57 8.72
C LEU A 552 21.55 2.13 7.30
N TYR A 553 21.66 3.46 7.13
CA TYR A 553 21.23 4.14 5.91
C TYR A 553 22.29 5.00 5.22
N ALA A 554 23.45 5.27 5.82
CA ALA A 554 24.43 6.18 5.22
C ALA A 554 24.89 5.78 3.81
N PRO A 555 25.19 4.50 3.49
CA PRO A 555 25.56 4.12 2.13
C PRO A 555 24.46 4.38 1.09
N PHE A 556 23.20 4.28 1.50
CA PHE A 556 22.07 4.61 0.63
C PHE A 556 21.91 6.13 0.51
N ALA A 557 22.01 6.86 1.62
CA ALA A 557 21.93 8.33 1.61
C ALA A 557 22.98 8.93 0.66
N GLU A 558 24.25 8.49 0.75
CA GLU A 558 25.33 8.92 -0.15
C GLU A 558 24.99 8.63 -1.62
N ALA A 559 24.47 7.44 -1.92
CA ALA A 559 24.13 7.06 -3.28
C ALA A 559 22.92 7.82 -3.86
N PHE A 560 21.95 8.19 -3.01
CA PHE A 560 20.80 9.02 -3.40
C PHE A 560 21.17 10.49 -3.58
N GLU A 561 22.16 11.01 -2.85
CA GLU A 561 22.68 12.37 -3.09
C GLU A 561 23.33 12.50 -4.47
N HIS A 562 24.03 11.46 -4.92
CA HIS A 562 24.70 11.40 -6.21
C HIS A 562 23.93 10.62 -7.28
N LEU A 563 22.59 10.65 -7.22
CA LEU A 563 21.75 9.92 -8.16
C LEU A 563 21.84 10.54 -9.57
N ASP A 564 22.46 9.83 -10.51
CA ASP A 564 22.66 10.32 -11.87
C ASP A 564 21.30 10.52 -12.59
N GLY A 565 21.10 11.66 -13.23
CA GLY A 565 19.91 11.93 -14.05
C GLY A 565 18.66 12.36 -13.27
N LEU A 566 18.78 12.61 -11.96
CA LEU A 566 17.74 13.28 -11.17
C LEU A 566 18.03 14.79 -11.09
N LEU A 567 17.16 15.59 -11.67
CA LEU A 567 17.24 17.04 -11.63
C LEU A 567 16.37 17.52 -10.47
N CYS A 568 16.90 18.39 -9.60
CA CYS A 568 16.15 18.80 -8.42
C CYS A 568 15.97 20.31 -8.38
N GLY A 569 14.71 20.70 -8.22
CA GLY A 569 14.32 22.09 -8.05
C GLY A 569 14.64 22.61 -6.65
N PRO A 570 14.40 23.90 -6.40
CA PRO A 570 14.42 24.43 -5.06
C PRO A 570 13.43 23.65 -4.17
N PRO A 571 13.73 23.51 -2.86
CA PRO A 571 12.76 22.93 -1.93
C PRO A 571 11.45 23.71 -2.03
N GLU A 572 10.33 23.01 -2.06
CA GLU A 572 9.03 23.65 -1.91
C GLU A 572 9.06 24.40 -0.57
N THR A 573 9.07 25.74 -0.63
CA THR A 573 8.67 26.53 0.53
C THR A 573 7.23 26.11 0.81
N ASP A 574 6.92 25.70 2.04
CA ASP A 574 5.55 25.57 2.54
C ASP A 574 4.87 26.94 2.39
N ALA A 575 4.44 27.25 1.16
CA ALA A 575 3.53 28.33 0.88
C ALA A 575 2.26 27.88 1.57
N GLY A 576 2.04 28.46 2.75
CA GLY A 576 1.03 28.02 3.71
C GLY A 576 -0.21 27.55 2.99
N ASP A 577 -0.60 26.30 3.28
CA ASP A 577 -1.79 25.64 2.77
C ASP A 577 -2.93 26.67 2.72
N SER A 578 -3.15 27.24 1.53
CA SER A 578 -4.41 27.91 1.27
C SER A 578 -5.40 26.76 1.24
N ASP A 579 -6.05 26.57 2.37
CA ASP A 579 -7.09 25.60 2.69
C ASP A 579 -8.34 25.87 1.82
N ASN A 580 -8.14 25.89 0.50
CA ASN A 580 -9.16 26.17 -0.50
C ASN A 580 -9.69 24.86 -1.06
N SER A 581 -9.77 23.89 -0.17
CA SER A 581 -10.43 22.63 -0.38
C SER A 581 -11.79 22.77 0.32
N THR A 582 -12.76 23.37 -0.38
CA THR A 582 -14.16 23.38 0.07
C THR A 582 -14.69 21.95 -0.04
N TYR A 583 -14.22 21.09 0.85
CA TYR A 583 -14.72 19.75 1.05
C TYR A 583 -15.61 19.77 2.27
N PHE A 584 -16.77 19.12 2.15
CA PHE A 584 -17.70 18.90 3.25
C PHE A 584 -17.07 17.97 4.29
N PHE A 585 -16.18 18.50 5.13
CA PHE A 585 -15.69 17.84 6.33
C PHE A 585 -16.34 18.51 7.54
N LEU A 586 -17.09 17.73 8.29
CA LEU A 586 -17.78 18.15 9.50
C LEU A 586 -16.91 17.76 10.71
N GLU A 587 -16.59 18.72 11.58
CA GLU A 587 -15.77 18.59 12.79
C GLU A 587 -16.33 17.57 13.78
N ASP A 588 -15.87 16.32 13.71
CA ASP A 588 -16.34 15.22 14.58
C ASP A 588 -15.78 15.40 16.00
N GLN A 589 -16.64 15.83 16.94
CA GLN A 589 -16.41 15.81 18.38
C GLN A 589 -17.06 14.55 19.00
N GLY A 590 -16.55 13.37 18.63
CA GLY A 590 -16.18 12.33 19.60
C GLY A 590 -17.22 12.01 20.67
N ASP A 591 -18.36 11.49 20.24
CA ASP A 591 -19.24 10.66 21.07
C ASP A 591 -19.85 9.58 20.18
N LEU A 592 -19.35 8.35 20.37
CA LEU A 592 -19.93 7.10 19.89
C LEU A 592 -19.63 6.05 20.96
N ASP A 593 -20.52 5.97 21.95
CA ASP A 593 -20.78 4.77 22.75
C ASP A 593 -21.33 3.64 21.87
#